data_AF-A0A0D0NR77-F1
#
_entry.id   AF-A0A0D0NR77-F1
#
_cell.length_a   1.000
_cell.length_b   1.000
_cell.length_c   1.000
_cell.angle_alpha   90.00
_cell.angle_beta   90.00
_cell.angle_gamma   90.00
#
_symmetry.space_group_name_H-M   'P 1'
#
loop_
_entity.id
_entity.type
_entity.pdbx_description
1 polymer ?
#
loop_
_entity_poly.entity_id
_entity_poly.type
_entity_poly.pdbx_seq_one_letter_code
_entity_poly.pdbx_strand_id
1 'polypeptide(L)'
;MGANAVVGLRYDEKKQKYRAGTGPKGNAYWKSRVTRVWTGTAVTLARPHEISDAILPDVRRGDRFVIDGSNVMHWSRDEPELRDVLAVIEILRARGARVHVFFDASAGHRLVAGYRGGRDFARALGLRSGEVTVVDQGVVADVPILQRARATGATVVTQDRYRDHSGLTDGVAILSGRIEDGRVILHPHAPLGA
;
A
#
# COMPACT_ATOMS: atom_id res chain seq x y z
N MET A 1 4.13 -5.56 -20.36
CA MET A 1 3.22 -5.54 -19.19
C MET A 1 1.99 -6.35 -19.54
N GLY A 2 1.67 -7.40 -18.78
CA GLY A 2 0.42 -8.15 -18.95
C GLY A 2 -0.68 -7.60 -18.05
N ALA A 3 -1.91 -7.53 -18.54
CA ALA A 3 -3.07 -7.17 -17.72
C ALA A 3 -3.26 -8.17 -16.57
N ASN A 4 -3.64 -7.69 -15.38
CA ASN A 4 -3.85 -8.52 -14.18
C ASN A 4 -5.30 -8.59 -13.71
N ALA A 5 -6.22 -7.88 -14.39
CA ALA A 5 -7.65 -7.98 -14.12
C ALA A 5 -8.48 -7.77 -15.40
N VAL A 6 -9.73 -8.24 -15.38
CA VAL A 6 -10.73 -8.01 -16.42
C VAL A 6 -11.96 -7.39 -15.79
N VAL A 7 -12.38 -6.22 -16.28
CA VAL A 7 -13.55 -5.49 -15.78
C VAL A 7 -14.63 -5.39 -16.85
N GLY A 8 -15.87 -5.14 -16.43
CA GLY A 8 -16.99 -4.96 -17.34
C GLY A 8 -17.32 -6.21 -18.17
N LEU A 9 -17.11 -7.39 -17.58
CA LEU A 9 -17.33 -8.66 -18.26
C LEU A 9 -18.80 -8.80 -18.68
N ARG A 10 -19.02 -9.03 -19.97
CA ARG A 10 -20.32 -9.34 -20.57
C ARG A 10 -20.19 -10.64 -21.36
N TYR A 11 -21.31 -11.31 -21.59
CA TYR A 11 -21.32 -12.45 -22.49
C TYR A 11 -22.51 -12.41 -23.44
N ASP A 12 -22.30 -12.98 -24.61
CA ASP A 12 -23.32 -13.25 -25.60
C ASP A 12 -23.36 -14.75 -25.88
N GLU A 13 -24.57 -15.29 -26.03
CA GLU A 13 -24.77 -16.69 -26.42
C GLU A 13 -25.31 -16.78 -27.83
N LYS A 14 -24.64 -17.58 -28.65
CA LYS A 14 -25.13 -17.91 -30.00
C LYS A 14 -25.44 -19.40 -30.08
N LYS A 15 -26.72 -19.71 -30.21
CA LYS A 15 -27.18 -21.07 -30.51
C LYS A 15 -27.10 -21.29 -32.02
N GLN A 16 -26.25 -22.22 -32.44
CA GLN A 16 -26.09 -22.57 -33.84
C GLN A 16 -26.55 -24.02 -34.05
N LYS A 17 -27.49 -24.21 -34.98
CA LYS A 17 -27.88 -25.53 -35.47
C LYS A 17 -26.96 -25.88 -36.65
N TYR A 18 -26.38 -27.07 -36.65
CA TYR A 18 -25.52 -27.54 -37.73
C TYR A 18 -25.91 -28.97 -38.10
N ARG A 19 -25.74 -29.31 -39.38
CA ARG A 19 -25.97 -30.67 -39.86
C ARG A 19 -24.80 -31.52 -39.39
N ALA A 20 -25.10 -32.48 -38.51
CA ALA A 20 -24.10 -33.36 -37.91
C ALA A 20 -23.93 -34.67 -38.69
N GLY A 21 -24.80 -34.94 -39.66
CA GLY A 21 -24.68 -36.08 -40.56
C GLY A 21 -25.96 -36.42 -41.29
N THR A 22 -26.06 -37.68 -41.72
CA THR A 22 -27.24 -38.26 -42.36
C THR A 22 -27.59 -39.54 -41.60
N GLY A 23 -28.84 -39.67 -41.16
CA GLY A 23 -29.30 -40.84 -40.42
C GLY A 23 -29.46 -42.09 -41.29
N PRO A 24 -29.71 -43.27 -40.70
CA PRO A 24 -29.78 -44.55 -41.42
C PRO A 24 -30.82 -44.60 -42.55
N LYS A 25 -31.83 -43.71 -42.51
CA LYS A 25 -32.90 -43.59 -43.52
C LYS A 25 -32.66 -42.45 -44.52
N GLY A 26 -31.45 -41.90 -44.62
CA GLY A 26 -31.12 -40.82 -45.55
C GLY A 26 -31.53 -39.41 -45.10
N ASN A 27 -32.23 -39.26 -43.97
CA ASN A 27 -32.66 -37.96 -43.45
C ASN A 27 -31.51 -37.18 -42.81
N ALA A 28 -31.49 -35.85 -43.01
CA ALA A 28 -30.47 -34.99 -42.40
C ALA A 28 -30.58 -35.00 -40.87
N TYR A 29 -29.47 -35.31 -40.21
CA TYR A 29 -29.35 -35.29 -38.76
C TYR A 29 -28.77 -33.96 -38.31
N TRP A 30 -29.45 -33.28 -37.39
CA TRP A 30 -29.10 -31.95 -36.94
C TRP A 30 -28.75 -31.94 -35.45
N LYS A 31 -27.68 -31.24 -35.09
CA LYS A 31 -27.34 -30.94 -33.69
C LYS A 31 -27.34 -29.44 -33.46
N SER A 32 -27.42 -29.03 -32.20
CA SER A 32 -27.22 -27.65 -31.80
C SER A 32 -25.99 -27.54 -30.91
N ARG A 33 -25.25 -26.45 -31.06
CA ARG A 33 -24.23 -26.01 -30.11
C ARG A 33 -24.59 -24.62 -29.61
N VAL A 34 -24.30 -24.35 -28.35
CA VAL A 34 -24.35 -23.00 -27.77
C VAL A 34 -22.91 -22.55 -27.62
N THR A 35 -22.56 -21.44 -28.28
CA THR A 35 -21.26 -20.79 -28.10
C THR A 35 -21.48 -19.57 -27.23
N ARG A 36 -20.80 -19.52 -26.08
CA ARG A 36 -20.77 -18.34 -25.22
C ARG A 36 -19.48 -17.56 -25.51
N VAL A 37 -19.62 -16.31 -25.93
CA VAL A 37 -18.50 -15.39 -26.16
C VAL A 37 -18.49 -14.40 -25.02
N TRP A 38 -17.36 -14.30 -24.32
CA TRP A 38 -17.17 -13.35 -23.23
C TRP A 38 -16.35 -12.16 -23.74
N THR A 39 -16.80 -10.95 -23.42
CA THR A 39 -16.12 -9.70 -23.76
C THR A 39 -15.90 -8.92 -22.47
N GLY A 40 -14.69 -8.40 -22.26
CA GLY A 40 -14.37 -7.55 -21.11
C GLY A 40 -13.13 -6.72 -21.39
N THR A 41 -12.93 -5.69 -20.59
CA THR A 41 -11.75 -4.82 -20.70
C THR A 41 -10.64 -5.39 -19.84
N ALA A 42 -9.54 -5.78 -20.47
CA ALA A 42 -8.31 -6.13 -19.75
C ALA A 42 -7.69 -4.84 -19.19
N VAL A 43 -7.49 -4.80 -17.88
CA VAL A 43 -6.86 -3.67 -17.19
C VAL A 43 -5.62 -4.14 -16.46
N THR A 44 -4.61 -3.28 -16.43
CA THR A 44 -3.50 -3.41 -15.49
C THR A 44 -3.86 -2.55 -14.29
N LEU A 45 -4.34 -3.19 -13.23
CA LEU A 45 -4.36 -2.58 -11.92
C LEU A 45 -2.90 -2.44 -11.49
N ALA A 46 -2.47 -1.22 -11.17
CA ALA A 46 -1.29 -1.04 -10.34
C ALA A 46 -1.53 -1.90 -9.10
N ARG A 47 -0.78 -3.00 -8.96
CA ARG A 47 -0.85 -3.80 -7.74
C ARG A 47 -0.44 -2.83 -6.63
N PRO A 48 -1.25 -2.65 -5.56
CA PRO A 48 -0.68 -2.14 -4.32
C PRO A 48 0.50 -3.07 -4.03
N HIS A 49 1.67 -2.45 -3.91
CA HIS A 49 3.02 -3.02 -3.93
C HIS A 49 3.11 -4.50 -3.52
N GLU A 50 3.78 -5.30 -4.33
CA GLU A 50 3.86 -6.75 -4.11
C GLU A 50 4.60 -7.02 -2.79
N ILE A 51 3.90 -7.64 -1.84
CA ILE A 51 4.39 -7.90 -0.49
C ILE A 51 5.49 -8.96 -0.58
N SER A 52 6.73 -8.58 -0.32
CA SER A 52 7.81 -9.54 -0.14
C SER A 52 7.81 -10.02 1.31
N ASP A 53 7.38 -11.26 1.54
CA ASP A 53 7.53 -11.93 2.85
C ASP A 53 9.00 -12.15 3.25
N ALA A 54 9.95 -11.92 2.35
CA ALA A 54 11.34 -12.32 2.54
C ALA A 54 12.09 -11.47 3.58
N ILE A 55 11.65 -10.26 3.89
CA ILE A 55 12.26 -9.40 4.92
C ILE A 55 11.21 -8.51 5.58
N LEU A 56 10.24 -9.13 6.25
CA LEU A 56 9.37 -8.40 7.17
C LEU A 56 9.71 -8.89 8.59
N PRO A 57 9.97 -7.99 9.56
CA PRO A 57 10.15 -8.41 10.94
C PRO A 57 8.91 -9.17 11.43
N ASP A 58 9.03 -9.90 12.54
CA ASP A 58 7.91 -10.57 13.21
C ASP A 58 6.91 -9.52 13.75
N VAL A 59 6.10 -8.95 12.85
CA VAL A 59 5.05 -7.98 13.16
C VAL A 59 3.84 -8.77 13.64
N ARG A 60 3.48 -8.55 14.90
CA ARG A 60 2.39 -9.24 15.57
C ARG A 60 1.13 -8.39 15.56
N ARG A 61 -0.01 -9.06 15.65
CA ARG A 61 -1.30 -8.39 15.83
C ARG A 61 -1.24 -7.54 17.11
N GLY A 62 -1.59 -6.26 16.99
CA GLY A 62 -1.62 -5.32 18.11
C GLY A 62 -0.34 -4.51 18.29
N ASP A 63 0.75 -4.84 17.58
CA ASP A 63 1.95 -4.01 17.52
C ASP A 63 1.58 -2.61 17.02
N ARG A 64 2.36 -1.62 17.47
CA ARG A 64 2.10 -0.21 17.18
C ARG A 64 3.27 0.35 16.37
N PHE A 65 2.93 1.09 15.33
CA PHE A 65 3.90 1.74 14.47
C PHE A 65 3.59 3.22 14.34
N VAL A 66 4.64 4.03 14.44
CA VAL A 66 4.61 5.44 14.06
C VAL A 66 5.36 5.57 12.75
N ILE A 67 4.69 6.02 11.70
CA ILE A 67 5.28 6.12 10.36
C ILE A 67 5.66 7.58 10.12
N ASP A 68 6.92 7.82 9.81
CA ASP A 68 7.39 9.11 9.29
C ASP A 68 7.02 9.18 7.80
N GLY A 69 5.82 9.67 7.51
CA GLY A 69 5.26 9.75 6.16
C GLY A 69 6.09 10.66 5.25
N SER A 70 6.67 11.73 5.80
CA SER A 70 7.54 12.65 5.04
C SER A 70 8.85 12.00 4.64
N ASN A 71 9.37 11.06 5.43
CA ASN A 71 10.53 10.24 5.04
C ASN A 71 10.14 9.11 4.09
N VAL A 72 9.08 8.36 4.41
CA VAL A 72 8.67 7.15 3.68
C VAL A 72 8.23 7.45 2.25
N MET A 73 7.64 8.62 1.99
CA MET A 73 7.24 9.02 0.64
C MET A 73 8.41 9.09 -0.36
N HIS A 74 9.66 9.07 0.10
CA HIS A 74 10.85 9.08 -0.76
C HIS A 74 11.48 7.69 -0.96
N TRP A 75 10.86 6.61 -0.50
CA TRP A 75 11.48 5.28 -0.48
C TRP A 75 11.63 4.63 -1.86
N SER A 76 10.84 5.02 -2.87
CA SER A 76 11.00 4.55 -4.24
C SER A 76 12.05 5.31 -5.08
N ARG A 77 12.89 6.16 -4.46
CA ARG A 77 14.03 6.92 -5.05
C ARG A 77 13.72 7.94 -6.16
N ASP A 78 12.48 8.03 -6.62
CA ASP A 78 12.05 9.01 -7.62
C ASP A 78 11.59 10.31 -6.94
N GLU A 79 10.37 10.74 -7.22
CA GLU A 79 9.71 11.85 -6.57
C GLU A 79 9.04 11.40 -5.27
N PRO A 80 8.82 12.31 -4.31
CA PRO A 80 7.99 12.03 -3.16
C PRO A 80 6.58 11.57 -3.57
N GLU A 81 6.19 10.36 -3.18
CA GLU A 81 4.88 9.79 -3.51
C GLU A 81 4.14 9.22 -2.30
N LEU A 82 2.87 9.59 -2.16
CA LEU A 82 2.01 9.08 -1.09
C LEU A 82 1.75 7.56 -1.21
N ARG A 83 1.91 6.99 -2.40
CA ARG A 83 1.76 5.55 -2.65
C ARG A 83 2.74 4.71 -1.83
N ASP A 84 3.91 5.26 -1.51
CA ASP A 84 4.95 4.55 -0.76
C ASP A 84 4.52 4.40 0.71
N VAL A 85 3.95 5.47 1.27
CA VAL A 85 3.37 5.47 2.61
C VAL A 85 2.19 4.49 2.69
N LEU A 86 1.33 4.48 1.67
CA LEU A 86 0.21 3.55 1.58
C LEU A 86 0.68 2.09 1.56
N ALA A 87 1.73 1.78 0.81
CA ALA A 87 2.35 0.45 0.74
C ALA A 87 2.73 -0.09 2.12
N VAL A 88 3.42 0.75 2.90
CA VAL A 88 3.89 0.42 4.25
C VAL A 88 2.69 0.21 5.19
N ILE A 89 1.68 1.08 5.11
CA ILE A 89 0.45 0.97 5.91
C ILE A 89 -0.25 -0.37 5.65
N GLU A 90 -0.43 -0.73 4.39
CA GLU A 90 -1.13 -1.96 4.00
C GLU A 90 -0.42 -3.20 4.53
N ILE A 91 0.91 -3.24 4.45
CA ILE A 91 1.73 -4.35 4.93
C ILE A 91 1.61 -4.54 6.45
N LEU A 92 1.64 -3.45 7.21
CA LEU A 92 1.53 -3.48 8.67
C LEU A 92 0.10 -3.83 9.10
N ARG A 93 -0.91 -3.24 8.46
CA ARG A 93 -2.33 -3.51 8.77
C ARG A 93 -2.76 -4.91 8.38
N ALA A 94 -2.23 -5.48 7.29
CA ALA A 94 -2.50 -6.87 6.89
C ALA A 94 -2.12 -7.87 8.00
N ARG A 95 -1.14 -7.52 8.85
CA ARG A 95 -0.71 -8.30 10.02
C ARG A 95 -1.47 -7.97 11.31
N GLY A 96 -2.43 -7.05 11.24
CA GLY A 96 -3.22 -6.61 12.39
C GLY A 96 -2.50 -5.61 13.30
N ALA A 97 -1.45 -4.95 12.82
CA ALA A 97 -0.79 -3.87 13.54
C ALA A 97 -1.62 -2.57 13.50
N ARG A 98 -1.35 -1.67 14.45
CA ARG A 98 -1.92 -0.32 14.53
C ARG A 98 -0.90 0.68 14.02
N VAL A 99 -1.33 1.61 13.18
CA VAL A 99 -0.45 2.61 12.56
C VAL A 99 -0.91 4.02 12.92
N HIS A 100 0.05 4.92 13.10
CA HIS A 100 -0.15 6.36 13.17
C HIS A 100 0.88 7.04 12.28
N VAL A 101 0.46 7.93 11.38
CA VAL A 101 1.34 8.56 10.39
C VAL A 101 1.59 10.01 10.77
N PHE A 102 2.85 10.44 10.72
CA PHE A 102 3.24 11.84 10.83
C PHE A 102 3.70 12.37 9.49
N PHE A 103 3.36 13.62 9.21
CA PHE A 103 3.92 14.38 8.11
C PHE A 103 4.46 15.70 8.67
N ASP A 104 5.61 16.11 8.16
CA ASP A 104 6.13 17.46 8.36
C ASP A 104 5.17 18.52 7.76
N ALA A 105 5.34 19.77 8.18
CA ALA A 105 4.52 20.87 7.66
C ALA A 105 4.73 21.08 6.14
N SER A 106 5.86 20.62 5.59
CA SER A 106 6.23 20.82 4.18
C SER A 106 5.63 19.77 3.23
N ALA A 107 5.23 18.59 3.70
CA ALA A 107 4.70 17.50 2.88
C ALA A 107 3.51 17.92 2.03
N GLY A 108 2.60 18.72 2.58
CA GLY A 108 1.41 19.20 1.86
C GLY A 108 1.74 20.07 0.65
N HIS A 109 2.85 20.81 0.71
CA HIS A 109 3.32 21.63 -0.42
C HIS A 109 4.02 20.80 -1.50
N ARG A 110 4.63 19.67 -1.14
CA ARG A 110 5.38 18.81 -2.06
C ARG A 110 4.49 17.84 -2.85
N LEU A 111 3.35 17.41 -2.28
CA LEU A 111 2.48 16.36 -2.82
C LEU A 111 1.30 16.85 -3.69
N VAL A 112 1.41 18.04 -4.32
CA VAL A 112 0.38 18.74 -5.14
C VAL A 112 -0.48 19.74 -4.35
N ALA A 113 -0.79 20.87 -5.00
CA ALA A 113 -1.67 21.94 -4.52
C ALA A 113 -3.07 21.41 -4.15
N GLY A 114 -3.26 21.00 -2.90
CA GLY A 114 -4.54 20.44 -2.45
C GLY A 114 -4.54 19.83 -1.06
N TYR A 115 -3.40 19.31 -0.58
CA TYR A 115 -3.30 18.74 0.76
C TYR A 115 -3.07 19.84 1.80
N ARG A 116 -4.12 20.19 2.58
CA ARG A 116 -4.09 21.32 3.52
C ARG A 116 -3.96 20.92 4.99
N GLY A 117 -3.91 19.62 5.29
CA GLY A 117 -3.73 19.14 6.66
C GLY A 117 -4.06 17.66 6.85
N GLY A 118 -4.05 17.21 8.11
CA GLY A 118 -4.17 15.79 8.46
C GLY A 118 -5.44 15.10 7.94
N ARG A 119 -6.54 15.84 7.75
CA ARG A 119 -7.78 15.27 7.19
C ARG A 119 -7.63 14.85 5.72
N ASP A 120 -6.93 15.64 4.91
CA ASP A 120 -6.75 15.34 3.49
C ASP A 120 -5.81 14.15 3.31
N PHE A 121 -4.71 14.12 4.07
CA PHE A 121 -3.81 12.97 4.13
C PHE A 121 -4.50 11.71 4.63
N ALA A 122 -5.29 11.80 5.71
CA ALA A 122 -6.04 10.66 6.22
C ALA A 122 -6.99 10.09 5.16
N ARG A 123 -7.71 10.95 4.43
CA ARG A 123 -8.58 10.51 3.32
C ARG A 123 -7.79 9.79 2.23
N ALA A 124 -6.67 10.37 1.79
CA ALA A 124 -5.86 9.80 0.72
C ALA A 124 -5.19 8.47 1.11
N LEU A 125 -4.87 8.29 2.40
CA LEU A 125 -4.28 7.06 2.94
C LEU A 125 -5.30 6.02 3.41
N GLY A 126 -6.62 6.30 3.31
CA GLY A 126 -7.65 5.42 3.87
C GLY A 126 -7.57 5.26 5.40
N LEU A 127 -7.06 6.27 6.09
CA LEU A 127 -6.91 6.34 7.54
C LEU A 127 -7.99 7.20 8.18
N ARG A 128 -8.24 7.00 9.48
CA ARG A 128 -9.06 7.92 10.28
C ARG A 128 -8.25 9.18 10.57
N SER A 129 -8.91 10.33 10.73
CA SER A 129 -8.20 11.59 11.01
C SER A 129 -7.37 11.57 12.30
N GLY A 130 -7.71 10.70 13.27
CA GLY A 130 -6.90 10.51 14.49
C GLY A 130 -5.68 9.59 14.32
N GLU A 131 -5.49 8.99 13.14
CA GLU A 131 -4.35 8.13 12.79
C GLU A 131 -3.33 8.87 11.91
N VAL A 132 -3.55 10.16 11.63
CA VAL A 132 -2.64 11.01 10.86
C VAL A 132 -2.44 12.34 11.59
N THR A 133 -1.19 12.77 11.69
CA THR A 133 -0.81 14.07 12.23
C THR A 133 0.07 14.78 11.22
N VAL A 134 -0.32 16.00 10.83
CA VAL A 134 0.59 16.93 10.15
C VAL A 134 1.08 17.88 11.24
N VAL A 135 2.39 17.95 11.45
CA VAL A 135 2.93 18.89 12.45
C VAL A 135 2.78 20.33 12.00
N ASP A 136 2.65 21.22 12.98
CA ASP A 136 2.51 22.65 12.73
C ASP A 136 3.77 23.25 12.08
N GLN A 137 3.58 24.34 11.35
CA GLN A 137 4.69 25.04 10.71
C GLN A 137 5.70 25.54 11.75
N GLY A 138 6.98 25.30 11.51
CA GLY A 138 8.07 25.65 12.43
C GLY A 138 8.36 24.59 13.51
N VAL A 139 7.57 23.51 13.56
CA VAL A 139 7.86 22.36 14.43
C VAL A 139 8.70 21.33 13.65
N VAL A 140 9.80 20.88 14.26
CA VAL A 140 10.60 19.75 13.75
C VAL A 140 9.83 18.46 14.02
N ALA A 141 9.50 17.71 12.97
CA ALA A 141 8.62 16.54 13.05
C ALA A 141 9.19 15.40 13.90
N ASP A 142 10.51 15.29 13.96
CA ASP A 142 11.25 14.25 14.70
C ASP A 142 10.85 14.20 16.18
N VAL A 143 10.71 15.36 16.82
CA VAL A 143 10.38 15.46 18.26
C VAL A 143 9.00 14.82 18.57
N PRO A 144 7.87 15.25 17.97
CA PRO A 144 6.58 14.62 18.22
C PRO A 144 6.50 13.17 17.74
N ILE A 145 7.23 12.79 16.68
CA ILE A 145 7.33 11.38 16.24
C ILE A 145 7.94 10.52 17.35
N LEU A 146 9.12 10.90 17.85
CA LEU A 146 9.84 10.16 18.88
C LEU A 146 9.08 10.14 20.21
N GLN A 147 8.48 11.28 20.61
CA GLN A 147 7.63 11.34 21.80
C GLN A 147 6.43 10.41 21.71
N ARG A 148 5.75 10.37 20.55
CA ARG A 148 4.62 9.47 20.33
C ARG A 148 5.04 8.01 20.36
N ALA A 149 6.19 7.69 19.77
CA ALA A 149 6.75 6.35 19.77
C ALA A 149 7.01 5.86 21.21
N ARG A 150 7.70 6.66 22.01
CA ARG A 150 7.97 6.35 23.43
C ARG A 150 6.70 6.22 24.25
N ALA A 151 5.77 7.17 24.12
CA ALA A 151 4.53 7.17 24.88
C ALA A 151 3.63 5.96 24.60
N THR A 152 3.78 5.33 23.43
CA THR A 152 2.92 4.23 22.99
C THR A 152 3.64 2.89 22.86
N GLY A 153 4.95 2.85 23.10
CA GLY A 153 5.80 1.68 22.83
C GLY A 153 5.81 1.29 21.35
N ALA A 154 5.64 2.26 20.45
CA ALA A 154 5.57 2.01 19.02
C ALA A 154 6.96 1.98 18.37
N THR A 155 7.10 1.15 17.34
CA THR A 155 8.28 1.15 16.46
C THR A 155 8.14 2.28 15.44
N VAL A 156 9.20 3.06 15.23
CA VAL A 156 9.21 4.14 14.23
C VAL A 156 9.61 3.59 12.87
N VAL A 157 8.82 3.88 11.84
CA VAL A 157 9.12 3.51 10.46
C VAL A 157 9.70 4.72 9.73
N THR A 158 11.00 4.67 9.45
CA THR A 158 11.78 5.76 8.82
C THR A 158 13.13 5.23 8.34
N GLN A 159 13.79 5.94 7.42
CA GLN A 159 15.22 5.80 7.12
C GLN A 159 16.10 6.74 7.95
N ASP A 160 15.53 7.75 8.60
CA ASP A 160 16.31 8.65 9.44
C ASP A 160 16.73 7.96 10.74
N ARG A 161 17.93 8.31 11.23
CA ARG A 161 18.43 7.88 12.53
C ARG A 161 18.20 8.91 13.64
N TYR A 162 17.62 10.06 13.31
CA TYR A 162 17.33 11.16 14.24
C TYR A 162 18.56 11.56 15.06
N ARG A 163 19.74 11.68 14.40
CA ARG A 163 21.03 11.85 15.08
C ARG A 163 21.09 13.11 15.94
N ASP A 164 20.41 14.17 15.49
CA ASP A 164 20.33 15.46 16.19
C ASP A 164 19.39 15.41 17.41
N HIS A 165 18.64 14.32 17.56
CA HIS A 165 17.68 14.09 18.63
C HIS A 165 17.97 12.81 19.43
N SER A 166 19.25 12.43 19.52
CA SER A 166 19.70 11.19 20.17
C SER A 166 19.19 10.98 21.61
N GLY A 167 19.01 12.04 22.41
CA GLY A 167 18.42 11.91 23.75
C GLY A 167 16.94 11.48 23.77
N LEU A 168 16.24 11.62 22.64
CA LEU A 168 14.85 11.18 22.48
C LEU A 168 14.75 9.79 21.86
N THR A 169 15.81 9.25 21.28
CA THR A 169 15.79 7.97 20.58
C THR A 169 16.00 6.76 21.49
N ASP A 170 16.47 6.96 22.73
CA ASP A 170 16.66 5.90 23.71
C ASP A 170 15.40 5.04 23.90
N GLY A 171 15.55 3.75 23.63
CA GLY A 171 14.47 2.76 23.76
C GLY A 171 13.42 2.80 22.64
N VAL A 172 13.63 3.62 21.61
CA VAL A 172 12.78 3.64 20.42
C VAL A 172 13.32 2.65 19.40
N ALA A 173 12.51 1.64 19.07
CA ALA A 173 12.81 0.73 17.97
C ALA A 173 12.60 1.43 16.63
N ILE A 174 13.50 1.19 15.67
CA ILE A 174 13.38 1.68 14.30
C ILE A 174 13.21 0.52 13.32
N LEU A 175 12.29 0.69 12.39
CA LEU A 175 12.07 -0.15 11.24
C LEU A 175 12.36 0.68 9.98
N SER A 176 13.49 0.42 9.34
CA SER A 176 13.81 1.05 8.06
C SER A 176 13.35 0.18 6.91
N GLY A 177 13.50 0.69 5.69
CA GLY A 177 13.12 -0.05 4.51
C GLY A 177 13.39 0.74 3.24
N ARG A 178 12.95 0.19 2.12
CA ARG A 178 13.00 0.80 0.80
C ARG A 178 11.94 0.18 -0.09
N ILE A 179 11.64 0.84 -1.20
CA ILE A 179 10.81 0.26 -2.25
C ILE A 179 11.70 -0.03 -3.46
N GLU A 180 11.75 -1.30 -3.86
CA GLU A 180 12.51 -1.77 -5.02
C GLU A 180 11.58 -2.62 -5.90
N ASP A 181 11.53 -2.33 -7.20
CA ASP A 181 10.67 -3.02 -8.17
C ASP A 181 9.19 -3.13 -7.75
N GLY A 182 8.67 -2.09 -7.08
CA GLY A 182 7.29 -2.06 -6.57
C GLY A 182 7.05 -3.00 -5.38
N ARG A 183 8.12 -3.40 -4.68
CA ARG A 183 8.07 -4.21 -3.47
C ARG A 183 8.62 -3.43 -2.29
N VAL A 184 7.90 -3.45 -1.18
CA VAL A 184 8.40 -2.91 0.08
C VAL A 184 9.31 -3.94 0.73
N ILE A 185 10.53 -3.52 1.04
CA ILE A 185 11.51 -4.32 1.77
C ILE A 185 11.76 -3.60 3.10
N LEU A 186 11.49 -4.26 4.23
CA LEU A 186 11.71 -3.68 5.55
C LEU A 186 12.92 -4.32 6.23
N HIS A 187 13.65 -3.55 7.03
CA HIS A 187 14.81 -3.99 7.75
C HIS A 187 14.69 -3.55 9.21
N PRO A 188 14.58 -4.48 10.18
CA PRO A 188 14.61 -4.10 11.58
C PRO A 188 15.99 -3.53 11.92
N HIS A 189 16.01 -2.42 12.64
CA HIS A 189 17.20 -1.94 13.33
C HIS A 189 17.13 -2.31 14.81
N ALA A 190 18.30 -2.58 15.41
CA ALA A 190 18.41 -2.61 16.86
C ALA A 190 17.90 -1.29 17.45
N PRO A 191 17.36 -1.28 18.69
CA PRO A 191 16.93 -0.06 19.35
C PRO A 191 18.02 1.00 19.31
N LEU A 192 17.66 2.25 19.03
CA LEU A 192 18.64 3.33 19.12
C LEU A 192 19.08 3.50 20.58
N GLY A 193 20.40 3.59 20.80
CA GLY A 193 21.01 3.82 22.12
C GLY A 193 21.32 2.58 22.96
N ALA A 194 21.41 1.38 22.36
CA ALA A 194 21.92 0.17 23.04
C ALA A 194 23.45 0.20 23.22
#